data_AF-A0AAD4SVA3-F1
#
_entry.id   AF-A0AAD4SVA3-F1
#
_cell.length_a   1.000
_cell.length_b   1.000
_cell.length_c   1.000
_cell.angle_alpha   90.00
_cell.angle_beta   90.00
_cell.angle_gamma   90.00
#
_symmetry.space_group_name_H-M   'P 1'
#
loop_
_entity.id
_entity.type
_entity.pdbx_description
1 polymer ?
#
loop_
_entity_poly.entity_id
_entity_poly.type
_entity_poly.pdbx_seq_one_letter_code
_entity_poly.pdbx_strand_id
1 'polypeptide(L)'
;MNDGEISISAYDTAWVALVEDIYGSGSPQFPLILKWIIENQLSDGSWGDQLIFSAHDRIISTLACVIALKAWNTCCYMREKGLLFIEQNMCKLEDAHTVHMPVGFEVVFPSLIEIAKSLDIDFPDEDPPALKDIFPLIPKEVMHTVPTILLHSLEGMANLDSEKLLKLQCVDGSFLVSPASTAFALMETKNEKCLDYLQNAVKRFNGGVPNVYPVYMFERIWVVVRLDRLGIAPYFRSEIRDCVDYVHKYWTEHGVCWARNSKVSDIDDTAQGFWILRLHGRDVSSDVFRHFKKGDDFYCFHGQSPSAVTGMFNLYRASQVMFPGENILQQAKQYSATFLRKKQPSNELLDKWIITKDLPGEVGYALEVPWYASLPRIETRFYVEQYGGKNDVWIAKTLYRMSNVNSNQYLELAKIDFNNCQALHQLELQEIQK
;
A
#
# COMPACT_ATOMS: atom_id res chain seq x y z
N MET A 1 20.11 -0.94 8.43
CA MET A 1 19.18 -1.96 7.91
C MET A 1 18.05 -1.19 7.25
N ASN A 2 17.83 -1.36 5.96
CA ASN A 2 16.85 -0.55 5.22
C ASN A 2 15.46 -1.14 5.46
N ASP A 3 14.50 -0.35 5.90
CA ASP A 3 13.15 -0.80 6.30
C ASP A 3 12.11 -0.56 5.17
N GLY A 4 12.58 -0.52 3.92
CA GLY A 4 11.82 -0.22 2.71
C GLY A 4 12.12 1.17 2.12
N GLU A 5 12.05 1.28 0.79
CA GLU A 5 12.05 2.55 0.06
C GLU A 5 10.64 2.86 -0.45
N ILE A 6 10.05 3.90 0.13
CA ILE A 6 8.65 4.31 -0.08
C ILE A 6 8.58 5.84 -0.12
N SER A 7 7.75 6.39 -1.00
CA SER A 7 7.54 7.84 -1.07
C SER A 7 6.87 8.39 0.18
N ILE A 8 7.20 9.64 0.51
CA ILE A 8 6.64 10.36 1.65
C ILE A 8 5.15 10.68 1.40
N SER A 9 4.33 10.57 2.45
CA SER A 9 2.93 10.98 2.44
C SER A 9 2.79 12.35 3.10
N ALA A 10 2.24 13.31 2.37
CA ALA A 10 1.98 14.64 2.92
C ALA A 10 0.92 14.61 4.03
N TYR A 11 -0.11 13.77 3.88
CA TYR A 11 -1.13 13.55 4.91
C TYR A 11 -0.54 13.03 6.22
N ASP A 12 0.22 11.93 6.20
CA ASP A 12 0.81 11.39 7.42
C ASP A 12 1.86 12.33 8.02
N THR A 13 2.63 13.00 7.16
CA THR A 13 3.59 14.01 7.58
C THR A 13 2.91 15.16 8.32
N ALA A 14 1.75 15.63 7.85
CA ALA A 14 0.97 16.65 8.55
C ALA A 14 0.44 16.18 9.91
N TRP A 15 -0.01 14.94 10.04
CA TRP A 15 -0.42 14.38 11.34
C TRP A 15 0.73 14.32 12.35
N VAL A 16 1.92 13.90 11.92
CA VAL A 16 3.10 13.92 12.80
C VAL A 16 3.51 15.36 13.15
N ALA A 17 3.26 16.33 12.26
CA ALA A 17 3.52 17.75 12.53
C ALA A 17 2.66 18.30 13.67
N LEU A 18 1.45 17.76 13.89
CA LEU A 18 0.52 18.22 14.93
C LEU A 18 0.94 17.81 16.34
N VAL A 19 1.85 16.86 16.47
CA VAL A 19 2.32 16.37 17.78
C VAL A 19 3.06 17.50 18.50
N GLU A 20 2.48 17.99 19.60
CA GLU A 20 3.16 18.86 20.56
C GLU A 20 4.20 18.07 21.36
N ASP A 21 5.28 18.72 21.76
CA ASP A 21 6.29 18.16 22.65
C ASP A 21 5.65 17.53 23.89
N ILE A 22 5.85 16.21 24.06
CA ILE A 22 5.17 15.46 25.13
C ILE A 22 5.64 15.86 26.53
N TYR A 23 6.76 16.59 26.62
CA TYR A 23 7.34 17.14 27.85
C TYR A 23 6.87 18.58 28.15
N GLY A 24 5.99 19.15 27.32
CA GLY A 24 5.26 20.39 27.62
C GLY A 24 5.99 21.68 27.24
N SER A 25 6.84 21.67 26.23
CA SER A 25 7.46 22.90 25.73
C SER A 25 6.49 23.85 25.01
N GLY A 26 5.29 23.40 24.62
CA GLY A 26 4.37 24.16 23.77
C GLY A 26 4.83 24.31 22.32
N SER A 27 5.82 23.52 21.88
CA SER A 27 6.39 23.56 20.53
C SER A 27 6.17 22.24 19.78
N PRO A 28 6.33 22.18 18.44
CA PRO A 28 6.24 20.93 17.71
C PRO A 28 7.27 19.92 18.21
N GLN A 29 6.84 18.67 18.44
CA GLN A 29 7.71 17.55 18.82
C GLN A 29 8.77 17.27 17.74
N PHE A 30 8.42 17.53 16.46
CA PHE A 30 9.26 17.25 15.30
C PHE A 30 9.42 18.49 14.40
N PRO A 31 10.28 19.46 14.74
CA PRO A 31 10.38 20.74 14.00
C PRO A 31 10.74 20.59 12.51
N LEU A 32 11.50 19.56 12.14
CA LEU A 32 11.90 19.28 10.75
C LEU A 32 10.70 18.99 9.83
N ILE A 33 9.57 18.55 10.40
CA ILE A 33 8.39 18.19 9.64
C ILE A 33 7.72 19.41 9.00
N LEU A 34 7.59 20.50 9.76
CA LEU A 34 7.01 21.73 9.22
C LEU A 34 7.85 22.27 8.06
N LYS A 35 9.18 22.13 8.15
CA LYS A 35 10.07 22.47 7.04
C LYS A 35 9.78 21.62 5.80
N TRP A 36 9.61 20.30 5.97
CA TRP A 36 9.24 19.42 4.85
C TRP A 36 7.93 19.86 4.19
N ILE A 37 6.88 20.14 4.98
CA ILE A 37 5.58 20.59 4.46
C ILE A 37 5.73 21.86 3.62
N ILE A 38 6.48 22.86 4.11
CA ILE A 38 6.70 24.13 3.41
C ILE A 38 7.48 23.91 2.10
N GLU A 39 8.50 23.06 2.11
CA GLU A 39 9.37 22.84 0.94
C GLU A 39 8.74 21.95 -0.13
N ASN A 40 7.65 21.25 0.17
CA ASN A 40 7.04 20.25 -0.72
C ASN A 40 5.60 20.57 -1.17
N GLN A 41 5.15 21.82 -1.04
CA GLN A 41 3.92 22.26 -1.71
C GLN A 41 4.10 22.22 -3.22
N LEU A 42 3.14 21.63 -3.94
CA LEU A 42 3.14 21.59 -5.40
C LEU A 42 2.85 22.98 -5.98
N SER A 43 3.17 23.17 -7.27
CA SER A 43 3.01 24.46 -7.95
C SER A 43 1.56 24.96 -8.00
N ASP A 44 0.58 24.05 -7.93
CA ASP A 44 -0.86 24.36 -7.91
C ASP A 44 -1.39 24.68 -6.50
N GLY A 45 -0.54 24.67 -5.47
CA GLY A 45 -0.92 24.91 -4.08
C GLY A 45 -1.30 23.66 -3.30
N SER A 46 -1.41 22.50 -3.96
CA SER A 46 -1.75 21.24 -3.30
C SER A 46 -0.53 20.51 -2.71
N TRP A 47 -0.80 19.47 -1.94
CA TRP A 47 0.14 18.41 -1.59
C TRP A 47 -0.40 17.05 -2.06
N GLY A 48 0.47 16.10 -2.37
CA GLY A 48 0.10 14.74 -2.82
C GLY A 48 1.09 14.17 -3.83
N ASP A 49 0.69 13.14 -4.59
CA ASP A 49 1.56 12.56 -5.63
C ASP A 49 1.85 13.58 -6.76
N GLN A 50 3.13 13.67 -7.14
CA GLN A 50 3.63 14.65 -8.10
C GLN A 50 3.30 14.32 -9.55
N LEU A 51 3.09 13.04 -9.88
CA LEU A 51 2.96 12.58 -11.27
C LEU A 51 1.51 12.24 -11.65
N ILE A 52 0.69 11.84 -10.68
CA ILE A 52 -0.73 11.52 -10.89
C ILE A 52 -1.60 12.45 -10.06
N PHE A 53 -2.60 13.04 -10.71
CA PHE A 53 -3.65 13.77 -10.04
C PHE A 53 -4.77 12.81 -9.62
N SER A 54 -5.08 12.78 -8.33
CA SER A 54 -6.29 12.19 -7.77
C SER A 54 -6.94 13.21 -6.85
N ALA A 55 -8.22 13.54 -7.10
CA ALA A 55 -8.93 14.54 -6.32
C ALA A 55 -8.92 14.18 -4.82
N HIS A 56 -9.20 12.91 -4.50
CA HIS A 56 -9.14 12.40 -3.13
C HIS A 56 -7.77 12.60 -2.50
N ASP A 57 -6.69 12.18 -3.16
CA ASP A 57 -5.31 12.28 -2.64
C ASP A 57 -4.88 13.73 -2.42
N ARG A 58 -5.16 14.60 -3.39
CA ARG A 58 -4.77 16.00 -3.33
C ARG A 58 -5.53 16.75 -2.25
N ILE A 59 -6.84 16.58 -2.17
CA ILE A 59 -7.68 17.33 -1.22
C ILE A 59 -7.36 16.92 0.22
N ILE A 60 -7.28 15.61 0.51
CA ILE A 60 -6.99 15.15 1.87
C ILE A 60 -5.59 15.56 2.34
N SER A 61 -4.58 15.40 1.48
CA SER A 61 -3.20 15.78 1.78
C SER A 61 -3.04 17.29 1.98
N THR A 62 -3.72 18.08 1.14
CA THR A 62 -3.68 19.55 1.23
C THR A 62 -4.37 20.04 2.49
N LEU A 63 -5.56 19.52 2.82
CA LEU A 63 -6.28 19.92 4.04
C LEU A 63 -5.46 19.61 5.29
N ALA A 64 -4.87 18.41 5.37
CA ALA A 64 -4.01 18.04 6.49
C ALA A 64 -2.80 18.98 6.63
N CYS A 65 -2.11 19.31 5.52
CA CYS A 65 -0.97 20.23 5.55
C CYS A 65 -1.38 21.66 5.96
N VAL A 66 -2.52 22.17 5.48
CA VAL A 66 -3.04 23.48 5.89
C VAL A 66 -3.35 23.52 7.38
N ILE A 67 -3.99 22.46 7.91
CA ILE A 67 -4.26 22.30 9.35
C ILE A 67 -2.96 22.34 10.15
N ALA A 68 -1.95 21.56 9.75
CA ALA A 68 -0.64 21.54 10.42
C ALA A 68 0.04 22.91 10.44
N LEU A 69 0.05 23.63 9.31
CA LEU A 69 0.61 24.98 9.23
C LEU A 69 -0.21 26.00 10.03
N LYS A 70 -1.54 25.84 10.13
CA LYS A 70 -2.41 26.69 10.94
C LYS A 70 -2.18 26.48 12.42
N ALA A 71 -2.11 25.23 12.89
CA ALA A 71 -1.90 24.87 14.29
C ALA A 71 -0.64 25.54 14.89
N TRP A 72 0.42 25.64 14.10
CA TRP A 72 1.70 26.26 14.51
C TRP A 72 1.89 27.70 14.04
N ASN A 73 0.81 28.35 13.57
CA ASN A 73 0.82 29.69 12.98
C ASN A 73 2.00 29.95 12.00
N THR A 74 2.30 28.98 11.15
CA THR A 74 3.48 28.97 10.28
C THR A 74 3.09 29.20 8.82
N CYS A 75 3.87 30.02 8.11
CA CYS A 75 3.84 30.23 6.65
C CYS A 75 2.43 30.51 6.06
N CYS A 76 1.88 31.71 6.31
CA CYS A 76 0.54 32.11 5.84
C CYS A 76 0.32 31.93 4.33
N TYR A 77 1.30 32.28 3.52
CA TYR A 77 1.23 32.21 2.07
C TYR A 77 0.94 30.79 1.55
N MET A 78 1.60 29.77 2.12
CA MET A 78 1.36 28.38 1.70
C MET A 78 -0.02 27.90 2.13
N ARG A 79 -0.52 28.35 3.29
CA ARG A 79 -1.88 28.04 3.76
C ARG A 79 -2.93 28.59 2.80
N GLU A 80 -2.81 29.86 2.42
CA GLU A 80 -3.74 30.53 1.48
C GLU A 80 -3.78 29.83 0.12
N LYS A 81 -2.60 29.43 -0.40
CA LYS A 81 -2.52 28.63 -1.63
C LYS A 81 -3.21 27.27 -1.52
N GLY A 82 -3.02 26.57 -0.40
CA GLY A 82 -3.67 25.29 -0.15
C GLY A 82 -5.19 25.41 -0.05
N LEU A 83 -5.68 26.44 0.64
CA LEU A 83 -7.11 26.72 0.75
C LEU A 83 -7.73 27.06 -0.62
N LEU A 84 -7.06 27.91 -1.40
CA LEU A 84 -7.50 28.23 -2.76
C LEU A 84 -7.55 26.98 -3.65
N PHE A 85 -6.57 26.08 -3.53
CA PHE A 85 -6.60 24.81 -4.23
C PHE A 85 -7.82 23.97 -3.82
N ILE A 86 -8.10 23.83 -2.53
CA ILE A 86 -9.25 23.04 -2.03
C ILE A 86 -10.55 23.63 -2.60
N GLU A 87 -10.76 24.94 -2.46
CA GLU A 87 -11.95 25.64 -2.96
C GLU A 87 -12.19 25.38 -4.46
N GLN A 88 -11.13 25.45 -5.27
CA GLN A 88 -11.22 25.26 -6.72
C GLN A 88 -11.41 23.80 -7.16
N ASN A 89 -11.12 22.83 -6.29
CA ASN A 89 -11.05 21.42 -6.68
C ASN A 89 -12.03 20.52 -5.93
N MET A 90 -12.72 21.03 -4.90
CA MET A 90 -13.61 20.23 -4.05
C MET A 90 -14.71 19.51 -4.86
N CYS A 91 -15.28 20.18 -5.86
CA CYS A 91 -16.31 19.59 -6.75
C CYS A 91 -15.81 18.35 -7.51
N LYS A 92 -14.50 18.21 -7.72
CA LYS A 92 -13.91 17.06 -8.43
C LYS A 92 -13.98 15.76 -7.63
N LEU A 93 -14.35 15.80 -6.35
CA LEU A 93 -14.61 14.59 -5.56
C LEU A 93 -15.84 13.82 -6.06
N GLU A 94 -16.85 14.52 -6.62
CA GLU A 94 -18.08 13.89 -7.12
C GLU A 94 -17.83 13.03 -8.37
N ASP A 95 -16.92 13.48 -9.24
CA ASP A 95 -16.57 12.79 -10.49
C ASP A 95 -15.45 11.75 -10.30
N ALA A 96 -14.84 11.67 -9.11
CA ALA A 96 -13.68 10.83 -8.89
C ALA A 96 -14.05 9.35 -8.78
N HIS A 97 -13.28 8.49 -9.45
CA HIS A 97 -13.47 7.05 -9.39
C HIS A 97 -13.35 6.51 -7.96
N THR A 98 -14.45 6.00 -7.40
CA THR A 98 -14.53 5.46 -6.03
C THR A 98 -13.63 4.25 -5.81
N VAL A 99 -13.34 3.47 -6.87
CA VAL A 99 -12.44 2.31 -6.80
C VAL A 99 -11.03 2.70 -6.33
N HIS A 100 -10.54 3.89 -6.68
CA HIS A 100 -9.21 4.37 -6.30
C HIS A 100 -9.23 5.34 -5.11
N MET A 101 -10.36 5.43 -4.39
CA MET A 101 -10.46 6.24 -3.19
C MET A 101 -9.41 5.76 -2.16
N PRO A 102 -8.65 6.65 -1.50
CA PRO A 102 -7.70 6.25 -0.48
C PRO A 102 -8.35 5.51 0.68
N VAL A 103 -7.57 4.65 1.33
CA VAL A 103 -8.00 3.79 2.43
C VAL A 103 -8.42 4.64 3.62
N GLY A 104 -9.65 4.41 4.08
CA GLY A 104 -10.20 5.13 5.23
C GLY A 104 -10.58 6.57 4.95
N PHE A 105 -10.50 7.06 3.69
CA PHE A 105 -10.85 8.45 3.32
C PHE A 105 -12.21 8.87 3.90
N GLU A 106 -13.17 7.98 3.82
CA GLU A 106 -14.56 8.11 4.30
C GLU A 106 -14.65 8.38 5.81
N VAL A 107 -13.64 7.96 6.57
CA VAL A 107 -13.55 8.12 8.03
C VAL A 107 -12.66 9.31 8.38
N VAL A 108 -11.50 9.42 7.74
CA VAL A 108 -10.49 10.42 8.12
C VAL A 108 -10.78 11.81 7.56
N PHE A 109 -11.43 11.91 6.39
CA PHE A 109 -11.69 13.20 5.75
C PHE A 109 -12.74 14.03 6.50
N PRO A 110 -13.89 13.49 6.95
CA PRO A 110 -14.80 14.22 7.82
C PRO A 110 -14.15 14.67 9.14
N SER A 111 -13.31 13.81 9.75
CA SER A 111 -12.55 14.17 10.96
C SER A 111 -11.64 15.38 10.73
N LEU A 112 -10.93 15.43 9.60
CA LEU A 112 -10.11 16.59 9.24
C LEU A 112 -10.92 17.86 9.04
N ILE A 113 -12.13 17.78 8.47
CA ILE A 113 -13.01 18.93 8.31
C ILE A 113 -13.39 19.51 9.68
N GLU A 114 -13.73 18.66 10.64
CA GLU A 114 -14.05 19.11 11.99
C GLU A 114 -12.85 19.73 12.71
N ILE A 115 -11.64 19.18 12.51
CA ILE A 115 -10.40 19.79 13.00
C ILE A 115 -10.17 21.15 12.33
N ALA A 116 -10.38 21.28 11.02
CA ALA A 116 -10.24 22.55 10.31
C ALA A 116 -11.19 23.63 10.86
N LYS A 117 -12.46 23.29 11.08
CA LYS A 117 -13.46 24.18 11.69
C LYS A 117 -13.04 24.61 13.09
N SER A 118 -12.49 23.70 13.90
CA SER A 118 -12.01 24.02 15.25
C SER A 118 -10.83 25.00 15.29
N LEU A 119 -10.13 25.18 14.16
CA LEU A 119 -9.00 26.08 13.99
C LEU A 119 -9.36 27.37 13.24
N ASP A 120 -10.64 27.69 13.07
CA ASP A 120 -11.11 28.85 12.30
C ASP A 120 -10.55 28.85 10.87
N ILE A 121 -10.56 27.67 10.23
CA ILE A 121 -10.31 27.54 8.80
C ILE A 121 -11.68 27.49 8.11
N ASP A 122 -11.97 28.51 7.32
CA ASP A 122 -13.18 28.55 6.50
C ASP A 122 -13.16 27.36 5.53
N PHE A 123 -14.15 26.48 5.69
CA PHE A 123 -14.37 25.32 4.85
C PHE A 123 -15.80 25.38 4.32
N PRO A 124 -16.08 25.04 3.05
CA PRO A 124 -17.42 25.11 2.52
C PRO A 124 -18.42 24.34 3.40
N ASP A 125 -19.47 25.01 3.89
CA ASP A 125 -20.49 24.45 4.79
C ASP A 125 -21.33 23.35 4.12
N GLU A 126 -21.32 23.28 2.79
CA GLU A 126 -21.98 22.20 2.07
C GLU A 126 -21.12 20.94 2.15
N ASP A 127 -21.54 19.99 2.98
CA ASP A 127 -21.07 18.60 2.89
C ASP A 127 -21.15 18.19 1.41
N PRO A 128 -20.02 17.85 0.77
CA PRO A 128 -20.05 17.29 -0.57
C PRO A 128 -21.09 16.18 -0.59
N PRO A 129 -22.00 16.13 -1.58
CA PRO A 129 -22.97 15.03 -1.72
C PRO A 129 -22.30 13.65 -1.57
N ALA A 130 -21.05 13.54 -2.04
CA ALA A 130 -20.18 12.39 -1.92
C ALA A 130 -19.88 11.94 -0.47
N LEU A 131 -20.05 12.75 0.58
CA LEU A 131 -19.85 12.35 1.98
C LEU A 131 -21.13 11.84 2.66
N LYS A 132 -22.31 12.14 2.12
CA LYS A 132 -23.61 11.79 2.74
C LYS A 132 -23.94 10.29 2.61
N ASP A 133 -23.47 9.64 1.55
CA ASP A 133 -23.75 8.23 1.27
C ASP A 133 -22.75 7.26 1.91
N ILE A 134 -21.73 7.78 2.61
CA ILE A 134 -20.53 7.04 2.99
C ILE A 134 -20.27 7.01 4.51
N PHE A 135 -21.32 7.13 5.32
CA PHE A 135 -21.22 6.90 6.77
C PHE A 135 -21.65 5.45 7.14
N PRO A 136 -20.85 4.39 6.92
CA PRO A 136 -21.16 3.11 7.53
C PRO A 136 -20.65 3.05 8.98
N LEU A 137 -21.49 2.47 9.84
CA LEU A 137 -21.25 2.16 11.23
C LEU A 137 -19.91 1.42 11.45
N ILE A 138 -18.92 2.09 12.03
CA ILE A 138 -17.71 1.44 12.54
C ILE A 138 -18.08 0.65 13.81
N PRO A 139 -17.94 -0.69 13.85
CA PRO A 139 -18.23 -1.47 15.04
C PRO A 139 -17.13 -1.27 16.11
N LYS A 140 -17.26 -0.21 16.91
CA LYS A 140 -16.28 0.21 17.92
C LYS A 140 -15.91 -0.88 18.93
N GLU A 141 -16.85 -1.78 19.26
CA GLU A 141 -16.62 -2.89 20.20
C GLU A 141 -15.64 -3.96 19.66
N VAL A 142 -15.60 -4.18 18.34
CA VAL A 142 -14.68 -5.15 17.72
C VAL A 142 -13.26 -4.60 17.66
N MET A 143 -13.11 -3.28 17.54
CA MET A 143 -11.80 -2.63 17.43
C MET A 143 -10.94 -2.75 18.69
N HIS A 144 -11.57 -2.82 19.88
CA HIS A 144 -10.84 -2.90 21.15
C HIS A 144 -10.46 -4.33 21.56
N THR A 145 -10.90 -5.34 20.80
CA THR A 145 -10.75 -6.75 21.18
C THR A 145 -9.79 -7.51 20.28
N VAL A 146 -9.67 -7.14 19.01
CA VAL A 146 -8.78 -7.79 18.05
C VAL A 146 -8.08 -6.75 17.14
N PRO A 147 -6.80 -6.96 16.78
CA PRO A 147 -6.15 -6.14 15.76
C PRO A 147 -6.91 -6.23 14.43
N THR A 148 -7.36 -5.08 13.91
CA THR A 148 -8.05 -4.98 12.62
C THR A 148 -7.39 -3.87 11.78
N ILE A 149 -7.74 -3.80 10.49
CA ILE A 149 -7.24 -2.73 9.60
C ILE A 149 -7.63 -1.33 10.08
N LEU A 150 -8.63 -1.22 10.95
CA LEU A 150 -9.09 0.04 11.53
C LEU A 150 -8.02 0.68 12.42
N LEU A 151 -7.10 -0.11 12.98
CA LEU A 151 -5.91 0.41 13.68
C LEU A 151 -5.00 1.23 12.77
N HIS A 152 -5.14 1.09 11.45
CA HIS A 152 -4.39 1.90 10.50
C HIS A 152 -4.99 3.31 10.38
N SER A 153 -6.20 3.59 10.85
CA SER A 153 -6.92 4.87 10.64
C SER A 153 -7.54 5.44 11.92
N LEU A 154 -6.86 5.31 13.08
CA LEU A 154 -7.40 5.78 14.36
C LEU A 154 -7.64 7.29 14.39
N GLU A 155 -6.88 8.06 13.61
CA GLU A 155 -6.96 9.52 13.57
C GLU A 155 -8.29 10.07 13.02
N GLY A 156 -9.06 9.22 12.35
CA GLY A 156 -10.41 9.54 11.88
C GLY A 156 -11.51 9.23 12.90
N MET A 157 -11.16 8.74 14.10
CA MET A 157 -12.12 8.19 15.05
C MET A 157 -12.16 8.97 16.36
N ALA A 158 -13.37 9.28 16.82
CA ALA A 158 -13.60 9.96 18.10
C ALA A 158 -13.93 9.00 19.25
N ASN A 159 -13.57 9.42 20.47
CA ASN A 159 -13.88 8.78 21.75
C ASN A 159 -13.30 7.37 21.89
N LEU A 160 -12.00 7.21 21.62
CA LEU A 160 -11.31 5.93 21.78
C LEU A 160 -10.77 5.76 23.20
N ASP A 161 -10.87 4.53 23.72
CA ASP A 161 -10.30 4.16 25.01
C ASP A 161 -8.78 3.94 24.89
N SER A 162 -8.01 4.89 25.42
CA SER A 162 -6.55 4.88 25.40
C SER A 162 -5.92 3.61 26.01
N GLU A 163 -6.47 3.08 27.10
CA GLU A 163 -5.91 1.89 27.76
C GLU A 163 -6.12 0.63 26.91
N LYS A 164 -7.27 0.53 26.26
CA LYS A 164 -7.55 -0.57 25.33
C LYS A 164 -6.75 -0.47 24.05
N LEU A 165 -6.57 0.74 23.50
CA LEU A 165 -5.76 0.95 22.30
C LEU A 165 -4.32 0.46 22.50
N LEU A 166 -3.67 0.82 23.60
CA LEU A 166 -2.27 0.44 23.85
C LEU A 166 -2.04 -1.07 23.91
N LYS A 167 -3.07 -1.88 24.21
CA LYS A 167 -2.99 -3.36 24.17
C LYS A 167 -2.84 -3.91 22.74
N LEU A 168 -3.19 -3.10 21.75
CA LEU A 168 -3.16 -3.44 20.33
C LEU A 168 -1.92 -2.89 19.60
N GLN A 169 -1.07 -2.13 20.30
CA GLN A 169 0.16 -1.57 19.76
C GLN A 169 1.08 -2.67 19.18
N CYS A 170 1.72 -2.35 18.06
CA CYS A 170 2.74 -3.20 17.45
C CYS A 170 4.02 -3.22 18.29
N VAL A 171 4.85 -4.24 18.08
CA VAL A 171 6.11 -4.41 18.83
C VAL A 171 7.07 -3.24 18.60
N ASP A 172 7.02 -2.63 17.42
CA ASP A 172 7.83 -1.46 17.05
C ASP A 172 7.29 -0.12 17.58
N GLY A 173 6.17 -0.14 18.31
CA GLY A 173 5.53 1.05 18.88
C GLY A 173 4.46 1.69 17.99
N SER A 174 4.28 1.20 16.76
CA SER A 174 3.28 1.73 15.84
C SER A 174 1.86 1.21 16.12
N PHE A 175 0.88 1.89 15.54
CA PHE A 175 -0.47 1.36 15.33
C PHE A 175 -0.63 0.94 13.87
N LEU A 176 -0.59 -0.39 13.66
CA LEU A 176 -0.61 -1.05 12.36
C LEU A 176 0.28 -0.34 11.33
N VAL A 177 1.51 -0.01 11.75
CA VAL A 177 2.57 0.60 10.95
C VAL A 177 2.16 1.88 10.20
N SER A 178 1.16 2.62 10.69
CA SER A 178 0.80 3.95 10.18
C SER A 178 1.41 5.06 11.03
N PRO A 179 2.18 5.99 10.43
CA PRO A 179 2.60 7.20 11.11
C PRO A 179 1.46 8.12 11.56
N ALA A 180 0.45 8.43 10.74
CA ALA A 180 -0.66 9.27 11.17
C ALA A 180 -1.43 8.66 12.36
N SER A 181 -1.73 7.36 12.30
CA SER A 181 -2.45 6.71 13.39
C SER A 181 -1.62 6.64 14.67
N THR A 182 -0.31 6.51 14.55
CA THR A 182 0.62 6.52 15.69
C THR A 182 0.81 7.93 16.26
N ALA A 183 0.82 8.96 15.41
CA ALA A 183 0.84 10.36 15.83
C ALA A 183 -0.41 10.73 16.63
N PHE A 184 -1.58 10.33 16.14
CA PHE A 184 -2.83 10.46 16.89
C PHE A 184 -2.75 9.76 18.25
N ALA A 185 -2.32 8.49 18.28
CA ALA A 185 -2.19 7.76 19.54
C ALA A 185 -1.16 8.41 20.50
N LEU A 186 -0.08 9.00 19.98
CA LEU A 186 0.90 9.73 20.80
C LEU A 186 0.28 10.97 21.44
N MET A 187 -0.53 11.74 20.70
CA MET A 187 -1.22 12.92 21.23
C MET A 187 -2.19 12.55 22.37
N GLU A 188 -2.91 11.44 22.22
CA GLU A 188 -3.88 10.97 23.22
C GLU A 188 -3.21 10.35 24.46
N THR A 189 -2.11 9.62 24.28
CA THR A 189 -1.57 8.73 25.34
C THR A 189 -0.22 9.16 25.90
N LYS A 190 0.52 10.01 25.18
CA LYS A 190 1.93 10.34 25.46
C LYS A 190 2.85 9.11 25.56
N ASN A 191 2.50 8.03 24.88
CA ASN A 191 3.24 6.77 24.93
C ASN A 191 4.62 6.87 24.27
N GLU A 192 5.68 6.58 25.02
CA GLU A 192 7.07 6.68 24.54
C GLU A 192 7.38 5.77 23.34
N LYS A 193 6.75 4.59 23.22
CA LYS A 193 6.98 3.72 22.06
C LYS A 193 6.40 4.30 20.77
N CYS A 194 5.27 5.02 20.85
CA CYS A 194 4.75 5.78 19.72
C CYS A 194 5.74 6.86 19.30
N LEU A 195 6.33 7.56 20.28
CA LEU A 195 7.36 8.57 20.03
C LEU A 195 8.60 7.96 19.36
N ASP A 196 9.12 6.86 19.88
CA ASP A 196 10.29 6.15 19.33
C ASP A 196 10.06 5.74 17.87
N TYR A 197 8.88 5.17 17.57
CA TYR A 197 8.51 4.80 16.20
C TYR A 197 8.53 6.01 15.25
N LEU A 198 7.86 7.11 15.64
CA LEU A 198 7.79 8.32 14.83
C LEU A 198 9.16 8.99 14.67
N GLN A 199 9.97 9.04 15.72
CA GLN A 199 11.35 9.56 15.65
C GLN A 199 12.19 8.78 14.65
N ASN A 200 12.07 7.46 14.63
CA ASN A 200 12.79 6.62 13.67
C ASN A 200 12.33 6.88 12.24
N ALA A 201 11.02 7.00 11.99
CA ALA A 201 10.48 7.32 10.68
C ALA A 201 10.94 8.71 10.20
N VAL A 202 10.76 9.75 11.02
CA VAL A 202 11.15 11.13 10.69
C VAL A 202 12.65 11.23 10.41
N LYS A 203 13.48 10.54 11.19
CA LYS A 203 14.93 10.47 10.97
C LYS A 203 15.29 9.78 9.67
N ARG A 204 14.59 8.70 9.31
CA ARG A 204 14.83 7.97 8.06
C ARG A 204 14.50 8.78 6.81
N PHE A 205 13.47 9.62 6.88
CA PHE A 205 12.91 10.35 5.75
C PHE A 205 13.14 11.87 5.82
N ASN A 206 14.10 12.30 6.67
CA ASN A 206 14.57 13.68 6.77
C ASN A 206 13.45 14.73 6.93
N GLY A 207 12.48 14.46 7.80
CA GLY A 207 11.37 15.37 8.08
C GLY A 207 10.04 14.97 7.44
N GLY A 208 10.01 14.13 6.42
CA GLY A 208 8.77 13.50 5.97
C GLY A 208 8.51 12.18 6.70
N VAL A 209 7.33 11.60 6.50
CA VAL A 209 7.04 10.18 6.77
C VAL A 209 6.13 9.59 5.68
N PRO A 210 6.26 8.31 5.32
CA PRO A 210 5.33 7.63 4.40
C PRO A 210 3.98 7.35 5.09
N ASN A 211 3.00 6.83 4.35
CA ASN A 211 1.71 6.42 4.94
C ASN A 211 1.75 5.07 5.66
N VAL A 212 2.77 4.26 5.37
CA VAL A 212 2.99 2.94 5.96
C VAL A 212 4.49 2.67 6.10
N TYR A 213 4.93 2.25 7.28
CA TYR A 213 6.35 1.96 7.55
C TYR A 213 6.55 1.06 8.78
N PRO A 214 7.40 0.01 8.72
CA PRO A 214 8.21 -0.43 7.58
C PRO A 214 7.39 -1.16 6.50
N VAL A 215 7.95 -1.27 5.29
CA VAL A 215 7.36 -2.02 4.15
C VAL A 215 8.31 -3.10 3.62
N TYR A 216 9.23 -3.56 4.47
CA TYR A 216 10.38 -4.32 4.03
C TYR A 216 10.09 -5.78 3.65
N MET A 217 8.96 -6.33 4.10
CA MET A 217 8.49 -7.66 3.64
C MET A 217 7.91 -7.51 2.24
N PHE A 218 6.97 -6.58 2.07
CA PHE A 218 6.34 -6.25 0.80
C PHE A 218 7.39 -5.93 -0.28
N GLU A 219 8.33 -5.02 0.01
CA GLU A 219 9.35 -4.60 -0.96
C GLU A 219 10.15 -5.79 -1.48
N ARG A 220 10.59 -6.69 -0.60
CA ARG A 220 11.41 -7.83 -1.02
C ARG A 220 10.64 -8.90 -1.75
N ILE A 221 9.42 -9.19 -1.31
CA ILE A 221 8.54 -10.13 -2.01
C ILE A 221 8.33 -9.62 -3.44
N TRP A 222 7.95 -8.35 -3.59
CA TRP A 222 7.65 -7.78 -4.89
C TRP A 222 8.88 -7.56 -5.77
N VAL A 223 10.03 -7.17 -5.23
CA VAL A 223 11.28 -7.09 -6.02
C VAL A 223 11.58 -8.43 -6.69
N VAL A 224 11.54 -9.54 -5.95
CA VAL A 224 11.78 -10.87 -6.50
C VAL A 224 10.76 -11.19 -7.59
N VAL A 225 9.46 -11.00 -7.31
CA VAL A 225 8.39 -11.24 -8.28
C VAL A 225 8.58 -10.43 -9.57
N ARG A 226 8.96 -9.14 -9.47
CA ARG A 226 9.16 -8.29 -10.66
C ARG A 226 10.39 -8.72 -11.45
N LEU A 227 11.52 -9.01 -10.79
CA LEU A 227 12.74 -9.47 -11.47
C LEU A 227 12.53 -10.82 -12.18
N ASP A 228 11.81 -11.74 -11.56
CA ASP A 228 11.47 -13.04 -12.16
C ASP A 228 10.62 -12.87 -13.42
N ARG A 229 9.50 -12.14 -13.32
CA ARG A 229 8.58 -11.96 -14.45
C ARG A 229 9.19 -11.14 -15.58
N LEU A 230 10.06 -10.17 -15.26
CA LEU A 230 10.84 -9.42 -16.26
C LEU A 230 11.95 -10.27 -16.90
N GLY A 231 12.18 -11.49 -16.42
CA GLY A 231 13.12 -12.42 -17.03
C GLY A 231 14.59 -12.09 -16.78
N ILE A 232 14.88 -11.23 -15.80
CA ILE A 232 16.22 -10.73 -15.46
C ILE A 232 16.72 -11.22 -14.09
N ALA A 233 15.92 -11.99 -13.36
CA ALA A 233 16.33 -12.63 -12.11
C ALA A 233 17.66 -13.40 -12.14
N PRO A 234 18.08 -14.07 -13.25
CA PRO A 234 19.36 -14.77 -13.30
C PRO A 234 20.59 -13.90 -13.00
N TYR A 235 20.51 -12.58 -13.18
CA TYR A 235 21.58 -11.63 -12.87
C TYR A 235 21.69 -11.29 -11.38
N PHE A 236 20.67 -11.62 -10.57
CA PHE A 236 20.53 -11.18 -9.17
C PHE A 236 20.35 -12.35 -8.20
N ARG A 237 20.96 -13.51 -8.50
CA ARG A 237 20.72 -14.76 -7.75
C ARG A 237 21.08 -14.65 -6.27
N SER A 238 22.17 -13.96 -5.92
CA SER A 238 22.58 -13.75 -4.53
C SER A 238 21.57 -12.88 -3.80
N GLU A 239 21.19 -11.76 -4.40
CA GLU A 239 20.31 -10.76 -3.81
C GLU A 239 18.90 -11.32 -3.64
N ILE A 240 18.41 -12.08 -4.63
CA ILE A 240 17.12 -12.79 -4.57
C ILE A 240 17.13 -13.82 -3.45
N ARG A 241 18.21 -14.62 -3.32
CA ARG A 241 18.33 -15.58 -2.22
C ARG A 241 18.26 -14.89 -0.86
N ASP A 242 18.97 -13.78 -0.69
CA ASP A 242 18.95 -13.00 0.56
C ASP A 242 17.55 -12.44 0.85
N CYS A 243 16.80 -12.06 -0.19
CA CYS A 243 15.41 -11.64 -0.06
C CYS A 243 14.50 -12.79 0.38
N VAL A 244 14.59 -13.94 -0.28
CA VAL A 244 13.82 -15.15 0.03
C VAL A 244 14.11 -15.64 1.46
N ASP A 245 15.38 -15.67 1.86
CA ASP A 245 15.78 -16.08 3.22
C ASP A 245 15.24 -15.14 4.29
N TYR A 246 15.23 -13.84 4.00
CA TYR A 246 14.62 -12.87 4.90
C TYR A 246 13.11 -13.05 5.02
N VAL A 247 12.40 -13.23 3.90
CA VAL A 247 10.95 -13.47 3.92
C VAL A 247 10.64 -14.76 4.69
N HIS A 248 11.41 -15.83 4.48
CA HIS A 248 11.26 -17.10 5.18
C HIS A 248 11.44 -16.94 6.69
N LYS A 249 12.42 -16.13 7.12
CA LYS A 249 12.70 -15.87 8.54
C LYS A 249 11.50 -15.29 9.30
N TYR A 250 10.66 -14.49 8.64
CA TYR A 250 9.48 -13.86 9.24
C TYR A 250 8.16 -14.51 8.79
N TRP A 251 8.23 -15.63 8.09
CA TRP A 251 7.07 -16.38 7.67
C TRP A 251 6.36 -17.01 8.87
N THR A 252 5.03 -17.02 8.87
CA THR A 252 4.23 -17.60 9.98
C THR A 252 3.13 -18.50 9.45
N GLU A 253 2.57 -19.35 10.31
CA GLU A 253 1.41 -20.20 9.99
C GLU A 253 0.12 -19.42 9.73
N HIS A 254 0.06 -18.15 10.12
CA HIS A 254 -1.06 -17.24 9.85
C HIS A 254 -0.80 -16.31 8.66
N GLY A 255 0.32 -16.51 7.96
CA GLY A 255 0.73 -15.68 6.83
C GLY A 255 1.61 -14.51 7.26
N VAL A 256 1.75 -13.55 6.35
CA VAL A 256 2.54 -12.34 6.54
C VAL A 256 1.75 -11.14 6.03
N CYS A 257 2.25 -9.94 6.29
CA CYS A 257 1.83 -8.74 5.59
C CYS A 257 3.07 -7.93 5.15
N TRP A 258 2.84 -6.70 4.72
CA TRP A 258 3.87 -5.77 4.27
C TRP A 258 4.97 -5.46 5.29
N ALA A 259 4.70 -5.68 6.57
CA ALA A 259 5.64 -5.48 7.68
C ALA A 259 5.99 -6.79 8.42
N ARG A 260 7.22 -6.88 8.92
CA ARG A 260 7.66 -7.99 9.78
C ARG A 260 6.94 -7.96 11.14
N ASN A 261 6.74 -9.12 11.76
CA ASN A 261 6.17 -9.26 13.12
C ASN A 261 4.79 -8.61 13.32
N SER A 262 4.01 -8.46 12.25
CA SER A 262 2.64 -7.98 12.33
C SER A 262 1.72 -9.06 12.95
N LYS A 263 0.72 -8.62 13.70
CA LYS A 263 -0.39 -9.46 14.18
C LYS A 263 -1.52 -9.58 13.16
N VAL A 264 -1.45 -8.79 12.08
CA VAL A 264 -2.39 -8.80 10.96
C VAL A 264 -1.63 -9.29 9.74
N SER A 265 -2.19 -10.27 9.05
CA SER A 265 -1.70 -10.76 7.76
C SER A 265 -2.72 -10.45 6.67
N ASP A 266 -2.24 -10.36 5.44
CA ASP A 266 -3.06 -10.20 4.24
C ASP A 266 -2.76 -11.29 3.21
N ILE A 267 -3.76 -11.60 2.40
CA ILE A 267 -3.66 -12.69 1.43
C ILE A 267 -2.72 -12.34 0.28
N ASP A 268 -2.46 -11.06 0.01
CA ASP A 268 -1.69 -10.62 -1.14
C ASP A 268 -0.20 -10.89 -0.93
N ASP A 269 0.34 -10.34 0.17
CA ASP A 269 1.71 -10.60 0.62
C ASP A 269 1.90 -12.08 0.98
N THR A 270 0.90 -12.72 1.60
CA THR A 270 0.97 -14.16 1.88
C THR A 270 1.01 -14.99 0.61
N ALA A 271 0.18 -14.72 -0.40
CA ALA A 271 0.17 -15.49 -1.64
C ALA A 271 1.48 -15.35 -2.42
N GLN A 272 2.01 -14.13 -2.54
CA GLN A 272 3.28 -13.90 -3.22
C GLN A 272 4.47 -14.45 -2.42
N GLY A 273 4.47 -14.26 -1.10
CA GLY A 273 5.48 -14.84 -0.21
C GLY A 273 5.51 -16.37 -0.33
N PHE A 274 4.35 -17.02 -0.28
CA PHE A 274 4.22 -18.46 -0.50
C PHE A 274 4.78 -18.89 -1.85
N TRP A 275 4.42 -18.17 -2.92
CA TRP A 275 4.88 -18.45 -4.28
C TRP A 275 6.41 -18.40 -4.38
N ILE A 276 7.05 -17.31 -3.93
CA ILE A 276 8.51 -17.18 -4.02
C ILE A 276 9.22 -18.17 -3.10
N LEU A 277 8.71 -18.39 -1.88
CA LEU A 277 9.33 -19.32 -0.94
C LEU A 277 9.34 -20.73 -1.51
N ARG A 278 8.19 -21.18 -2.03
CA ARG A 278 8.04 -22.51 -2.62
C ARG A 278 8.89 -22.68 -3.88
N LEU A 279 8.85 -21.73 -4.82
CA LEU A 279 9.64 -21.82 -6.06
C LEU A 279 11.15 -21.78 -5.82
N HIS A 280 11.60 -21.18 -4.71
CA HIS A 280 12.99 -21.17 -4.29
C HIS A 280 13.36 -22.29 -3.31
N GLY A 281 12.49 -23.30 -3.14
CA GLY A 281 12.77 -24.51 -2.38
C GLY A 281 12.78 -24.34 -0.86
N ARG A 282 12.08 -23.32 -0.33
CA ARG A 282 11.81 -23.22 1.12
C ARG A 282 10.58 -24.06 1.48
N ASP A 283 10.61 -24.63 2.68
CA ASP A 283 9.52 -25.45 3.21
C ASP A 283 8.40 -24.54 3.76
N VAL A 284 7.28 -24.49 3.04
CA VAL A 284 6.11 -23.69 3.40
C VAL A 284 4.83 -24.50 3.20
N SER A 285 4.01 -24.56 4.26
CA SER A 285 2.70 -25.23 4.23
C SER A 285 1.65 -24.36 3.54
N SER A 286 0.82 -24.98 2.71
CA SER A 286 -0.37 -24.34 2.14
C SER A 286 -1.50 -24.12 3.15
N ASP A 287 -1.41 -24.70 4.36
CA ASP A 287 -2.38 -24.49 5.43
C ASP A 287 -2.47 -23.02 5.87
N VAL A 288 -1.45 -22.21 5.57
CA VAL A 288 -1.46 -20.75 5.75
C VAL A 288 -2.72 -20.09 5.16
N PHE A 289 -3.22 -20.60 4.03
CA PHE A 289 -4.39 -20.05 3.35
C PHE A 289 -5.70 -20.34 4.07
N ARG A 290 -5.73 -21.24 5.07
CA ARG A 290 -6.91 -21.45 5.90
C ARG A 290 -7.25 -20.22 6.73
N HIS A 291 -6.24 -19.41 7.09
CA HIS A 291 -6.46 -18.15 7.81
C HIS A 291 -7.34 -17.17 7.03
N PHE A 292 -7.27 -17.21 5.69
CA PHE A 292 -7.99 -16.32 4.79
C PHE A 292 -9.28 -16.92 4.23
N LYS A 293 -9.65 -18.13 4.65
CA LYS A 293 -10.83 -18.84 4.14
C LYS A 293 -11.96 -18.84 5.17
N LYS A 294 -13.18 -18.52 4.73
CA LYS A 294 -14.39 -18.69 5.53
C LYS A 294 -15.53 -19.20 4.64
N GLY A 295 -16.13 -20.33 4.99
CA GLY A 295 -17.04 -21.02 4.10
C GLY A 295 -16.32 -21.40 2.81
N ASP A 296 -16.88 -21.06 1.65
CA ASP A 296 -16.29 -21.28 0.32
C ASP A 296 -15.49 -20.09 -0.22
N ASP A 297 -15.45 -18.99 0.54
CA ASP A 297 -14.85 -17.73 0.12
C ASP A 297 -13.44 -17.53 0.69
N PHE A 298 -12.62 -16.77 -0.05
CA PHE A 298 -11.33 -16.25 0.38
C PHE A 298 -11.36 -14.73 0.46
N TYR A 299 -10.69 -14.17 1.47
CA TYR A 299 -10.73 -12.74 1.79
C TYR A 299 -9.31 -12.16 1.90
N CYS A 300 -9.16 -10.87 1.58
CA CYS A 300 -7.88 -10.17 1.71
C CYS A 300 -7.37 -10.10 3.14
N PHE A 301 -8.28 -9.82 4.08
CA PHE A 301 -7.99 -9.80 5.51
C PHE A 301 -8.93 -10.73 6.24
N HIS A 302 -8.45 -11.39 7.29
CA HIS A 302 -9.27 -12.25 8.11
C HIS A 302 -10.47 -11.48 8.69
N GLY A 303 -11.68 -12.01 8.48
CA GLY A 303 -12.92 -11.46 9.06
C GLY A 303 -13.48 -10.21 8.37
N GLN A 304 -12.99 -9.82 7.18
CA GLN A 304 -13.43 -8.63 6.46
C GLN A 304 -13.91 -8.94 5.02
N SER A 305 -14.67 -8.02 4.43
CA SER A 305 -15.09 -8.02 3.02
C SER A 305 -14.66 -6.70 2.37
N PRO A 306 -14.39 -6.56 1.05
CA PRO A 306 -14.32 -7.56 -0.04
C PRO A 306 -12.88 -7.85 -0.54
N SER A 307 -12.75 -8.86 -1.41
CA SER A 307 -11.49 -9.29 -2.03
C SER A 307 -11.06 -8.40 -3.19
N ALA A 308 -9.80 -7.97 -3.19
CA ALA A 308 -9.20 -7.16 -4.26
C ALA A 308 -8.76 -8.01 -5.46
N VAL A 309 -8.71 -7.41 -6.65
CA VAL A 309 -8.34 -8.10 -7.89
C VAL A 309 -6.90 -8.60 -7.81
N THR A 310 -5.98 -7.78 -7.33
CA THR A 310 -4.56 -8.15 -7.16
C THR A 310 -4.36 -9.27 -6.16
N GLY A 311 -4.99 -9.19 -4.99
CA GLY A 311 -4.95 -10.26 -3.98
C GLY A 311 -5.48 -11.59 -4.51
N MET A 312 -6.59 -11.58 -5.25
CA MET A 312 -7.13 -12.79 -5.86
C MET A 312 -6.30 -13.30 -7.04
N PHE A 313 -5.71 -12.39 -7.83
CA PHE A 313 -4.75 -12.74 -8.88
C PHE A 313 -3.51 -13.42 -8.32
N ASN A 314 -2.96 -12.91 -7.22
CA ASN A 314 -1.79 -13.50 -6.59
C ASN A 314 -2.13 -14.82 -5.89
N LEU A 315 -3.31 -14.94 -5.26
CA LEU A 315 -3.82 -16.23 -4.78
C LEU A 315 -3.98 -17.24 -5.93
N TYR A 316 -4.52 -16.81 -7.07
CA TYR A 316 -4.64 -17.66 -8.26
C TYR A 316 -3.29 -18.17 -8.73
N ARG A 317 -2.27 -17.31 -8.81
CA ARG A 317 -0.89 -17.73 -9.13
C ARG A 317 -0.38 -18.71 -8.08
N ALA A 318 -0.35 -18.32 -6.80
CA ALA A 318 0.06 -19.15 -5.67
C ALA A 318 -0.56 -20.56 -5.67
N SER A 319 -1.85 -20.68 -5.99
CA SER A 319 -2.55 -21.95 -6.02
C SER A 319 -2.06 -22.95 -7.08
N GLN A 320 -1.33 -22.50 -8.09
CA GLN A 320 -0.87 -23.35 -9.20
C GLN A 320 0.45 -24.07 -8.91
N VAL A 321 1.20 -23.69 -7.88
CA VAL A 321 2.39 -24.43 -7.38
C VAL A 321 2.00 -25.42 -6.27
N MET A 322 0.82 -26.03 -6.41
CA MET A 322 0.29 -26.98 -5.44
C MET A 322 0.93 -28.37 -5.58
N PHE A 323 1.13 -29.02 -4.44
CA PHE A 323 1.49 -30.43 -4.36
C PHE A 323 0.23 -31.32 -4.24
N PRO A 324 0.32 -32.61 -4.61
CA PRO A 324 -0.77 -33.56 -4.41
C PRO A 324 -1.24 -33.60 -2.94
N GLY A 325 -2.55 -33.51 -2.71
CA GLY A 325 -3.16 -33.53 -1.38
C GLY A 325 -3.43 -32.16 -0.76
N GLU A 326 -2.93 -31.07 -1.35
CA GLU A 326 -3.17 -29.70 -0.87
C GLU A 326 -4.55 -29.16 -1.29
N ASN A 327 -5.62 -29.72 -0.70
CA ASN A 327 -7.01 -29.39 -1.03
C ASN A 327 -7.34 -27.89 -0.87
N ILE A 328 -6.68 -27.19 0.06
CA ILE A 328 -6.87 -25.74 0.26
C ILE A 328 -6.46 -24.94 -0.98
N LEU A 329 -5.38 -25.33 -1.68
CA LEU A 329 -4.96 -24.68 -2.91
C LEU A 329 -5.87 -25.02 -4.08
N GLN A 330 -6.44 -26.23 -4.13
CA GLN A 330 -7.45 -26.56 -5.14
C GLN A 330 -8.68 -25.66 -5.00
N GLN A 331 -9.13 -25.44 -3.76
CA GLN A 331 -10.23 -24.53 -3.45
C GLN A 331 -9.87 -23.08 -3.79
N ALA A 332 -8.67 -22.63 -3.41
CA ALA A 332 -8.16 -21.30 -3.73
C ALA A 332 -8.12 -21.06 -5.24
N LYS A 333 -7.59 -22.02 -6.01
CA LYS A 333 -7.52 -21.96 -7.48
C LYS A 333 -8.89 -21.79 -8.12
N GLN A 334 -9.86 -22.59 -7.68
CA GLN A 334 -11.22 -22.54 -8.20
C GLN A 334 -11.88 -21.21 -7.87
N TYR A 335 -11.80 -20.78 -6.61
CA TYR A 335 -12.39 -19.54 -6.15
C TYR A 335 -11.84 -18.33 -6.89
N SER A 336 -10.50 -18.17 -6.89
CA SER A 336 -9.86 -17.01 -7.49
C SER A 336 -10.01 -16.97 -9.01
N ALA A 337 -9.95 -18.11 -9.71
CA ALA A 337 -10.24 -18.17 -11.14
C ALA A 337 -11.67 -17.73 -11.46
N THR A 338 -12.66 -18.22 -10.70
CA THR A 338 -14.06 -17.81 -10.88
C THR A 338 -14.25 -16.32 -10.59
N PHE A 339 -13.62 -15.80 -9.52
CA PHE A 339 -13.65 -14.38 -9.18
C PHE A 339 -13.09 -13.51 -10.33
N LEU A 340 -11.90 -13.83 -10.83
CA LEU A 340 -11.23 -13.05 -11.88
C LEU A 340 -11.98 -13.12 -13.22
N ARG A 341 -12.46 -14.31 -13.62
CA ARG A 341 -13.27 -14.48 -14.84
C ARG A 341 -14.59 -13.71 -14.78
N LYS A 342 -15.19 -13.55 -13.58
CA LYS A 342 -16.40 -12.73 -13.40
C LYS A 342 -16.12 -11.24 -13.61
N LYS A 343 -14.94 -10.75 -13.25
CA LYS A 343 -14.53 -9.34 -13.36
C LYS A 343 -14.13 -8.93 -14.79
N GLN A 344 -13.60 -9.88 -15.57
CA GLN A 344 -13.11 -9.65 -16.94
C GLN A 344 -14.15 -9.05 -17.92
N PRO A 345 -15.38 -9.60 -18.07
CA PRO A 345 -16.36 -9.08 -19.04
C PRO A 345 -16.95 -7.72 -18.66
N SER A 346 -16.95 -7.37 -17.37
CA SER A 346 -17.52 -6.11 -16.86
C SER A 346 -16.53 -4.93 -16.90
N ASN A 347 -15.32 -5.13 -17.44
CA ASN A 347 -14.21 -4.16 -17.34
C ASN A 347 -13.90 -3.76 -15.88
N GLU A 348 -14.09 -4.70 -14.95
CA GLU A 348 -13.89 -4.51 -13.51
C GLU A 348 -12.54 -5.08 -13.02
N LEU A 349 -11.60 -5.32 -13.93
CA LEU A 349 -10.21 -5.67 -13.60
C LEU A 349 -9.43 -4.39 -13.21
N LEU A 350 -9.98 -3.67 -12.23
CA LEU A 350 -9.42 -2.51 -11.57
C LEU A 350 -9.14 -2.89 -10.11
N ASP A 351 -8.11 -2.30 -9.52
CA ASP A 351 -7.69 -2.66 -8.17
C ASP A 351 -7.79 -1.49 -7.19
N LYS A 352 -8.18 -1.81 -5.95
CA LYS A 352 -8.35 -0.86 -4.86
C LYS A 352 -7.02 -0.37 -4.29
N TRP A 353 -5.93 -1.10 -4.52
CA TRP A 353 -4.63 -0.92 -3.87
C TRP A 353 -3.53 -0.47 -4.82
N ILE A 354 -3.77 -0.49 -6.14
CA ILE A 354 -2.78 -0.09 -7.13
C ILE A 354 -3.42 0.35 -8.45
N ILE A 355 -2.87 1.42 -9.04
CA ILE A 355 -3.09 1.86 -10.41
C ILE A 355 -1.93 1.35 -11.24
N THR A 356 -2.17 0.34 -12.06
CA THR A 356 -1.14 -0.28 -12.92
C THR A 356 -1.33 0.08 -14.38
N LYS A 357 -0.26 -0.04 -15.18
CA LYS A 357 -0.33 0.09 -16.63
C LYS A 357 -1.30 -0.90 -17.32
N ASP A 358 -1.31 -2.19 -16.96
CA ASP A 358 -2.11 -3.20 -17.67
C ASP A 358 -2.52 -4.43 -16.81
N LEU A 359 -3.20 -4.20 -15.69
CA LEU A 359 -3.77 -5.28 -14.87
C LEU A 359 -4.71 -6.22 -15.66
N PRO A 360 -5.59 -5.73 -16.56
CA PRO A 360 -6.43 -6.60 -17.38
C PRO A 360 -5.61 -7.58 -18.24
N GLY A 361 -4.52 -7.11 -18.85
CA GLY A 361 -3.60 -7.95 -19.60
C GLY A 361 -2.86 -8.98 -18.73
N GLU A 362 -2.41 -8.58 -17.54
CA GLU A 362 -1.75 -9.50 -16.60
C GLU A 362 -2.69 -10.64 -16.15
N VAL A 363 -3.92 -10.30 -15.77
CA VAL A 363 -4.94 -11.26 -15.36
C VAL A 363 -5.38 -12.13 -16.54
N GLY A 364 -5.61 -11.53 -17.70
CA GLY A 364 -5.99 -12.23 -18.92
C GLY A 364 -4.96 -13.28 -19.33
N TYR A 365 -3.67 -12.92 -19.32
CA TYR A 365 -2.59 -13.87 -19.61
C TYR A 365 -2.61 -15.07 -18.65
N ALA A 366 -2.70 -14.82 -17.34
CA ALA A 366 -2.67 -15.90 -16.35
C ALA A 366 -3.89 -16.83 -16.42
N LEU A 367 -5.08 -16.32 -16.77
CA LEU A 367 -6.30 -17.11 -16.89
C LEU A 367 -6.33 -18.01 -18.15
N GLU A 368 -5.63 -17.60 -19.20
CA GLU A 368 -5.53 -18.34 -20.47
C GLU A 368 -4.31 -19.27 -20.50
N VAL A 369 -3.20 -18.86 -19.87
CA VAL A 369 -1.94 -19.62 -19.83
C VAL A 369 -1.66 -20.04 -18.38
N PRO A 370 -2.06 -21.26 -17.97
CA PRO A 370 -1.78 -21.74 -16.61
C PRO A 370 -0.27 -21.89 -16.38
N TRP A 371 0.16 -21.91 -15.11
CA TRP A 371 1.59 -21.98 -14.75
C TRP A 371 2.33 -23.13 -15.44
N TYR A 372 1.72 -24.32 -15.54
CA TYR A 372 2.33 -25.49 -16.20
C TYR A 372 2.55 -25.30 -17.72
N ALA A 373 1.90 -24.31 -18.35
CA ALA A 373 2.07 -23.95 -19.75
C ALA A 373 2.79 -22.60 -19.96
N SER A 374 3.09 -21.89 -18.86
CA SER A 374 3.75 -20.58 -18.91
C SER A 374 5.26 -20.75 -19.16
N LEU A 375 5.66 -20.78 -20.43
CA LEU A 375 7.07 -20.84 -20.79
C LEU A 375 7.77 -19.52 -20.44
N PRO A 376 8.98 -19.53 -19.85
CA PRO A 376 9.59 -18.33 -19.27
C PRO A 376 9.68 -17.14 -20.24
N ARG A 377 10.12 -17.35 -21.49
CA ARG A 377 10.23 -16.26 -22.47
C ARG A 377 8.88 -15.76 -22.98
N ILE A 378 7.82 -16.56 -22.93
CA ILE A 378 6.47 -16.12 -23.31
C ILE A 378 5.93 -15.19 -22.21
N GLU A 379 5.94 -15.61 -20.95
CA GLU A 379 5.49 -14.77 -19.83
C GLU A 379 6.27 -13.45 -19.78
N THR A 380 7.60 -13.51 -19.88
CA THR A 380 8.45 -12.31 -19.91
C THR A 380 8.08 -11.38 -21.06
N ARG A 381 7.78 -11.92 -22.25
CA ARG A 381 7.43 -11.09 -23.42
C ARG A 381 6.17 -10.27 -23.18
N PHE A 382 5.12 -10.88 -22.62
CA PHE A 382 3.90 -10.13 -22.25
C PHE A 382 4.16 -9.18 -21.10
N TYR A 383 4.89 -9.63 -20.08
CA TYR A 383 5.07 -8.85 -18.87
C TYR A 383 5.93 -7.58 -19.06
N VAL A 384 6.92 -7.62 -19.96
CA VAL A 384 7.68 -6.42 -20.35
C VAL A 384 6.78 -5.34 -20.96
N GLU A 385 5.68 -5.72 -21.61
CA GLU A 385 4.69 -4.77 -22.12
C GLU A 385 3.70 -4.32 -21.05
N GLN A 386 3.43 -5.14 -20.05
CA GLN A 386 2.43 -4.86 -19.00
C GLN A 386 3.00 -4.06 -17.82
N TYR A 387 4.27 -4.25 -17.49
CA TYR A 387 4.91 -3.58 -16.36
C TYR A 387 4.98 -2.06 -16.57
N GLY A 388 4.43 -1.29 -15.63
CA GLY A 388 4.34 0.17 -15.74
C GLY A 388 5.62 0.92 -15.36
N GLY A 389 6.65 0.21 -14.88
CA GLY A 389 7.87 0.86 -14.38
C GLY A 389 7.52 1.85 -13.28
N LYS A 390 8.11 3.05 -13.32
CA LYS A 390 7.86 4.10 -12.31
C LYS A 390 6.44 4.66 -12.30
N ASN A 391 5.64 4.39 -13.33
CA ASN A 391 4.32 5.01 -13.51
C ASN A 391 3.22 4.32 -12.72
N ASP A 392 3.42 3.06 -12.31
CA ASP A 392 2.50 2.39 -11.40
C ASP A 392 2.45 3.13 -10.05
N VAL A 393 1.26 3.24 -9.46
CA VAL A 393 1.02 3.96 -8.22
C VAL A 393 0.25 3.09 -7.26
N TRP A 394 0.73 2.97 -6.04
CA TRP A 394 0.05 2.24 -4.99
C TRP A 394 -0.90 3.16 -4.23
N ILE A 395 -1.97 2.58 -3.71
CA ILE A 395 -3.03 3.29 -2.98
C ILE A 395 -3.09 2.72 -1.56
N ALA A 396 -2.82 3.57 -0.58
CA ALA A 396 -3.11 3.32 0.83
C ALA A 396 -3.90 4.53 1.35
N LYS A 397 -3.53 5.16 2.48
CA LYS A 397 -4.15 6.43 2.93
C LYS A 397 -3.94 7.58 1.96
N THR A 398 -2.85 7.51 1.21
CA THR A 398 -2.46 8.42 0.15
C THR A 398 -1.87 7.60 -0.98
N LEU A 399 -1.74 8.21 -2.15
CA LEU A 399 -0.97 7.62 -3.24
C LEU A 399 0.51 7.54 -2.85
N TYR A 400 1.15 6.42 -3.19
CA TYR A 400 2.57 6.24 -2.93
C TYR A 400 3.29 5.42 -4.00
N ARG A 401 4.62 5.52 -3.98
CA ARG A 401 5.52 4.84 -4.92
C ARG A 401 6.55 4.02 -4.18
N MET A 402 6.87 2.89 -4.78
CA MET A 402 7.85 1.91 -4.29
C MET A 402 8.96 1.82 -5.33
N SER A 403 9.95 2.71 -5.26
CA SER A 403 10.95 2.88 -6.32
C SER A 403 11.81 1.63 -6.57
N ASN A 404 12.01 0.82 -5.53
CA ASN A 404 12.69 -0.47 -5.64
C ASN A 404 11.83 -1.55 -6.31
N VAL A 405 10.49 -1.43 -6.32
CA VAL A 405 9.55 -2.38 -6.94
C VAL A 405 9.14 -1.94 -8.34
N ASN A 406 8.93 -0.64 -8.53
CA ASN A 406 8.42 0.01 -9.74
C ASN A 406 9.50 0.93 -10.32
N SER A 407 10.34 0.37 -11.19
CA SER A 407 11.55 1.01 -11.70
C SER A 407 11.65 0.94 -13.22
N ASN A 408 11.88 2.08 -13.85
CA ASN A 408 12.19 2.12 -15.29
C ASN A 408 13.52 1.43 -15.61
N GLN A 409 14.47 1.40 -14.67
CA GLN A 409 15.75 0.73 -14.89
C GLN A 409 15.57 -0.78 -15.06
N TYR A 410 14.67 -1.39 -14.27
CA TYR A 410 14.35 -2.81 -14.44
C TYR A 410 13.72 -3.09 -15.80
N LEU A 411 12.78 -2.21 -16.21
CA LEU A 411 12.11 -2.34 -17.51
C LEU A 411 13.08 -2.16 -18.69
N GLU A 412 13.99 -1.19 -18.60
CA GLU A 412 15.02 -0.95 -19.62
C GLU A 412 15.98 -2.14 -19.74
N LEU A 413 16.47 -2.65 -18.60
CA LEU A 413 17.33 -3.84 -18.58
C LEU A 413 16.60 -5.06 -19.17
N ALA A 414 15.33 -5.28 -18.80
CA ALA A 414 14.54 -6.39 -19.30
C ALA A 414 14.34 -6.33 -20.83
N LYS A 415 14.11 -5.14 -21.38
CA LYS A 415 13.99 -4.94 -22.83
C LYS A 415 15.31 -5.26 -23.55
N ILE A 416 16.42 -4.77 -23.02
CA ILE A 416 17.75 -5.00 -23.60
C ILE A 416 18.09 -6.49 -23.56
N ASP A 417 17.94 -7.14 -22.40
CA ASP A 417 18.19 -8.57 -22.23
C ASP A 417 17.34 -9.41 -23.18
N PHE A 418 16.03 -9.15 -23.21
CA PHE A 418 15.10 -9.88 -24.07
C PHE A 418 15.48 -9.78 -25.55
N ASN A 419 15.79 -8.56 -26.03
CA ASN A 419 16.16 -8.32 -27.43
C ASN A 419 17.50 -8.98 -27.78
N ASN A 420 18.47 -8.95 -26.87
CA ASN A 420 19.77 -9.60 -27.08
C ASN A 420 19.62 -11.12 -27.20
N CYS A 421 18.86 -11.76 -26.28
CA CYS A 421 18.58 -13.19 -26.38
C CYS A 421 17.79 -13.53 -27.65
N GLN A 422 16.80 -12.70 -28.02
CA GLN A 422 16.01 -12.91 -29.23
C GLN A 422 16.88 -12.85 -30.49
N ALA A 423 17.81 -11.90 -30.59
CA ALA A 423 18.74 -11.80 -31.71
C ALA A 423 19.62 -13.06 -31.82
N LEU A 424 20.10 -13.59 -30.69
CA LEU A 424 20.85 -14.85 -30.67
C LEU A 424 20.00 -16.04 -31.13
N HIS A 425 18.78 -16.19 -30.60
CA HIS A 425 17.88 -17.28 -31.01
C HIS A 425 17.54 -17.23 -32.51
N GLN A 426 17.46 -16.04 -33.12
CA GLN A 426 17.24 -15.90 -34.56
C GLN A 426 18.43 -16.40 -35.37
N LEU A 427 19.66 -16.15 -34.92
CA LEU A 427 20.86 -16.71 -35.56
C LEU A 427 20.91 -18.23 -35.41
N GLU A 428 20.63 -18.76 -34.22
CA GLU A 428 20.57 -20.20 -33.97
C GLU A 428 19.50 -20.88 -34.85
N LEU A 429 18.33 -20.25 -35.01
CA LEU A 429 17.29 -20.76 -35.89
C LEU A 429 17.74 -20.81 -37.36
N GLN A 430 18.47 -19.79 -37.83
CA GLN A 430 19.03 -19.80 -39.19
C GLN A 430 20.03 -20.94 -39.39
N GLU A 431 20.85 -21.27 -38.38
CA GLU A 431 21.77 -22.41 -38.45
C GLU A 431 21.04 -23.75 -38.41
N ILE A 432 19.96 -23.88 -37.61
CA ILE A 432 19.13 -25.11 -37.56
C ILE A 432 18.40 -25.37 -38.89
N GLN A 433 18.07 -24.30 -39.63
CA GLN A 433 17.39 -24.39 -40.92
C GLN A 433 18.31 -24.76 -42.09
N LYS A 434 19.63 -24.67 -41.91
CA LYS A 434 20.63 -25.14 -42.90
C LYS A 434 20.82 -26.64 -42.77
#